data_AF-A0A2D4ILF6-F1
#
_entry.id   AF-A0A2D4ILF6-F1
#
_cell.length_a   1.000
_cell.length_b   1.000
_cell.length_c   1.000
_cell.angle_alpha   90.00
_cell.angle_beta   90.00
_cell.angle_gamma   90.00
#
_symmetry.space_group_name_H-M   'P 1'
#
loop_
_entity.id
_entity.type
_entity.pdbx_description
1 polymer ?
#
loop_
_entity_poly.entity_id
_entity_poly.type
_entity_poly.pdbx_seq_one_letter_code
_entity_poly.pdbx_strand_id
1 'polypeptide(L)'
;MTEFSSHVPIVYKGDVGNLAKKNKSRTPWDPEAEWKAVIILVPMRLGGETFNPAYVECIKELLKLDFCIGIIGGKPKHSLYFVGYQDDFLLYLDPHYCQPFVDTTKENFPVETFHCNYPRKTSFTKLDPSCTIGFYVRHRMEFEHLCLDLIQILNYAAAKEKYPMFSVVEGCAQEYGLEEMCAHSAQQTMQVQQHSQRHRIKKSSAEEFVVL
;
A
#
# COMPACT_ATOMS: atom_id res chain seq x y z
N MET A 1 -24.37 -18.37 -8.55
CA MET A 1 -24.16 -17.53 -7.35
C MET A 1 -22.87 -18.01 -6.72
N THR A 2 -21.73 -17.53 -7.21
CA THR A 2 -20.41 -17.93 -6.74
C THR A 2 -20.08 -17.09 -5.51
N GLU A 3 -19.95 -17.73 -4.37
CA GLU A 3 -19.38 -17.12 -3.16
C GLU A 3 -17.95 -16.70 -3.47
N PHE A 4 -17.74 -15.41 -3.71
CA PHE A 4 -16.42 -14.83 -3.53
C PHE A 4 -16.15 -14.83 -2.02
N SER A 5 -15.48 -15.86 -1.51
CA SER A 5 -14.76 -15.74 -0.24
C SER A 5 -13.50 -14.90 -0.50
N SER A 6 -13.69 -13.62 -0.80
CA SER A 6 -12.60 -12.66 -0.78
C SER A 6 -12.33 -12.36 0.69
N HIS A 7 -11.25 -12.95 1.23
CA HIS A 7 -10.76 -12.55 2.54
C HIS A 7 -10.57 -11.04 2.51
N VAL A 8 -11.33 -10.33 3.34
CA VAL A 8 -11.18 -8.89 3.52
C VAL A 8 -9.78 -8.67 4.11
N PRO A 9 -8.94 -7.81 3.53
CA PRO A 9 -7.62 -7.51 4.07
C PRO A 9 -7.73 -6.99 5.51
N ILE A 10 -6.82 -7.42 6.38
CA ILE A 10 -6.82 -7.03 7.79
C ILE A 10 -5.48 -6.39 8.14
N VAL A 11 -5.54 -5.20 8.71
CA VAL A 11 -4.41 -4.52 9.35
C VAL A 11 -4.45 -4.80 10.84
N TYR A 12 -3.52 -5.62 11.32
CA TYR A 12 -3.37 -5.95 12.74
C TYR A 12 -2.51 -4.89 13.43
N LYS A 13 -3.06 -4.21 14.43
CA LYS A 13 -2.35 -3.14 15.16
C LYS A 13 -1.10 -3.66 15.88
N GLY A 14 -1.16 -4.88 16.43
CA GLY A 14 -0.03 -5.52 17.07
C GLY A 14 1.11 -5.80 16.11
N ASP A 15 0.82 -6.23 14.87
CA ASP A 15 1.85 -6.50 13.86
C ASP A 15 2.57 -5.22 13.44
N VAL A 16 1.83 -4.14 13.19
CA VAL A 16 2.41 -2.84 12.86
C VAL A 16 3.25 -2.31 14.02
N GLY A 17 2.72 -2.37 15.26
CA GLY A 17 3.47 -1.94 16.43
C GLY A 17 4.74 -2.76 16.66
N ASN A 18 4.69 -4.07 16.44
CA ASN A 18 5.85 -4.95 16.57
C ASN A 18 6.91 -4.67 15.50
N LEU A 19 6.50 -4.38 14.26
CA LEU A 19 7.40 -3.99 13.18
C LEU A 19 8.05 -2.64 13.43
N ALA A 20 7.30 -1.69 13.97
CA ALA A 20 7.77 -0.32 14.19
C ALA A 20 8.72 -0.18 15.38
N LYS A 21 8.73 -1.13 16.31
CA LYS A 21 9.64 -1.11 17.45
C LYS A 21 11.10 -1.29 17.04
N LYS A 22 11.94 -0.34 17.42
CA LYS A 22 13.39 -0.50 17.30
C LYS A 22 13.99 -1.38 18.39
N ASN A 23 13.45 -1.30 19.62
CA ASN A 23 13.97 -2.04 20.76
C ASN A 23 13.03 -3.19 21.16
N LYS A 24 13.57 -4.41 21.18
CA LYS A 24 12.83 -5.63 21.52
C LYS A 24 12.50 -5.76 23.02
N SER A 25 13.14 -4.97 23.89
CA SER A 25 12.91 -5.06 25.35
C SER A 25 11.64 -4.35 25.83
N ARG A 26 11.01 -3.53 25.00
CA ARG A 26 9.82 -2.73 25.35
C ARG A 26 8.61 -3.14 24.53
N THR A 27 7.41 -2.92 25.08
CA THR A 27 6.16 -3.18 24.35
C THR A 27 5.96 -2.08 23.27
N PRO A 28 5.16 -2.32 22.21
CA PRO A 28 4.94 -1.30 21.17
C PRO A 28 4.26 -0.06 21.72
N TRP A 29 3.58 -0.27 22.84
CA TRP A 29 2.71 0.67 23.51
C TRP A 29 3.40 1.34 24.71
N ASP A 30 4.70 1.12 24.91
CA ASP A 30 5.53 1.88 25.86
C ASP A 30 5.76 3.31 25.31
N PRO A 31 5.41 4.39 26.05
CA PRO A 31 5.65 5.77 25.63
C PRO A 31 7.12 6.08 25.33
N GLU A 32 8.04 5.38 26.00
CA GLU A 32 9.48 5.56 25.86
C GLU A 32 10.08 4.64 24.79
N ALA A 33 9.27 3.85 24.07
CA ALA A 33 9.76 3.02 22.97
C ALA A 33 10.06 3.87 21.74
N GLU A 34 11.28 3.73 21.20
CA GLU A 34 11.60 4.32 19.92
C GLU A 34 10.82 3.66 18.78
N TRP A 35 10.21 4.51 17.95
CA TRP A 35 9.42 4.12 16.79
C TRP A 35 10.20 4.32 15.48
N LYS A 36 10.16 3.33 14.59
CA LYS A 36 10.62 3.42 13.21
C LYS A 36 9.42 3.77 12.32
N ALA A 37 9.61 4.73 11.41
CA ALA A 37 8.59 5.05 10.42
C ALA A 37 8.16 3.82 9.60
N VAL A 38 6.86 3.68 9.34
CA VAL A 38 6.28 2.53 8.64
C VAL A 38 5.47 3.01 7.45
N ILE A 39 5.54 2.26 6.35
CA ILE A 39 4.59 2.32 5.25
C ILE A 39 3.69 1.09 5.36
N ILE A 40 2.38 1.32 5.40
CA ILE A 40 1.35 0.28 5.46
C ILE A 40 0.72 0.21 4.07
N LEU A 41 0.86 -0.94 3.41
CA LEU A 41 0.27 -1.18 2.09
C LEU A 41 -0.87 -2.18 2.24
N VAL A 42 -2.08 -1.78 1.86
CA VAL A 42 -3.29 -2.61 1.97
C VAL A 42 -3.77 -2.97 0.58
N PRO A 43 -3.51 -4.21 0.10
CA PRO A 43 -4.03 -4.67 -1.19
C PRO A 43 -5.54 -4.89 -1.07
N MET A 44 -6.32 -4.38 -2.01
CA MET A 44 -7.78 -4.39 -2.02
C MET A 44 -8.34 -4.95 -3.32
N ARG A 45 -9.53 -5.54 -3.23
CA ARG A 45 -10.34 -5.93 -4.39
C ARG A 45 -11.70 -5.22 -4.35
N LEU A 46 -11.80 -4.12 -5.09
CA LEU A 46 -12.92 -3.16 -5.07
C LEU A 46 -14.02 -3.49 -6.09
N GLY A 47 -14.16 -4.76 -6.45
CA GLY A 47 -15.11 -5.22 -7.46
C GLY A 47 -14.73 -6.56 -8.09
N GLY A 48 -15.63 -7.09 -8.91
CA GLY A 48 -15.40 -8.30 -9.69
C GLY A 48 -14.54 -8.00 -10.91
N GLU A 49 -15.16 -7.91 -12.08
CA GLU A 49 -14.48 -7.55 -13.33
C GLU A 49 -14.27 -6.03 -13.48
N THR A 50 -15.16 -5.25 -12.89
CA THR A 50 -15.15 -3.78 -12.94
C THR A 50 -15.28 -3.20 -11.54
N PHE A 51 -14.84 -1.95 -11.39
CA PHE A 51 -14.88 -1.24 -10.14
C PHE A 51 -16.32 -1.06 -9.67
N ASN A 52 -16.60 -1.37 -8.40
CA ASN A 52 -17.92 -1.17 -7.80
C ASN A 52 -18.06 0.29 -7.33
N PRO A 53 -18.98 1.10 -7.92
CA PRO A 53 -19.16 2.51 -7.55
C PRO A 53 -19.54 2.74 -6.08
N ALA A 54 -20.00 1.71 -5.37
CA ALA A 54 -20.27 1.80 -3.94
C ALA A 54 -19.05 2.32 -3.15
N TYR A 55 -17.83 1.93 -3.56
CA TYR A 55 -16.59 2.28 -2.86
C TYR A 55 -16.08 3.70 -3.12
N VAL A 56 -16.68 4.47 -4.04
CA VAL A 56 -16.16 5.80 -4.44
C VAL A 56 -16.01 6.72 -3.24
N GLU A 57 -17.06 6.84 -2.44
CA GLU A 57 -17.07 7.80 -1.32
C GLU A 57 -16.09 7.37 -0.23
N CYS A 58 -15.97 6.07 0.05
CA CYS A 58 -14.98 5.59 1.01
C CYS A 58 -13.53 5.84 0.53
N ILE A 59 -13.23 5.62 -0.75
CA ILE A 59 -11.91 5.94 -1.33
C ILE A 59 -11.61 7.44 -1.23
N LYS A 60 -12.60 8.31 -1.51
CA LYS A 60 -12.44 9.76 -1.38
C LYS A 60 -12.06 10.12 0.06
N GLU A 61 -12.73 9.57 1.07
CA GLU A 61 -12.37 9.80 2.48
C GLU A 61 -10.97 9.29 2.81
N LEU A 62 -10.57 8.11 2.32
CA LEU A 62 -9.22 7.59 2.54
C LEU A 62 -8.14 8.45 1.88
N LEU A 63 -8.38 8.98 0.67
CA LEU A 63 -7.46 9.87 -0.04
C LEU A 63 -7.36 11.26 0.61
N LYS A 64 -8.27 11.65 1.49
CA LYS A 64 -8.20 12.91 2.26
C LYS A 64 -7.33 12.81 3.51
N LEU A 65 -7.00 11.60 3.98
CA LEU A 65 -6.20 11.43 5.19
C LEU A 65 -4.78 11.95 4.97
N ASP A 66 -4.25 12.71 5.93
CA ASP A 66 -2.87 13.22 5.89
C ASP A 66 -1.82 12.10 5.82
N PHE A 67 -2.19 10.92 6.30
CA PHE A 67 -1.34 9.72 6.29
C PHE A 67 -1.39 8.96 4.96
N CYS A 68 -2.37 9.24 4.10
CA CYS A 68 -2.54 8.52 2.84
C CYS A 68 -1.47 8.94 1.82
N ILE A 69 -0.73 7.97 1.31
CA ILE A 69 0.27 8.17 0.26
C ILE A 69 -0.25 7.73 -1.11
N GLY A 70 -1.57 7.66 -1.29
CA GLY A 70 -2.20 7.33 -2.56
C GLY A 70 -2.40 5.85 -2.80
N ILE A 71 -2.77 5.51 -4.04
CA ILE A 71 -3.16 4.17 -4.48
C ILE A 71 -2.30 3.77 -5.66
N ILE A 72 -1.69 2.58 -5.60
CA ILE A 72 -1.09 1.94 -6.77
C ILE A 72 -2.08 0.91 -7.34
N GLY A 73 -2.23 0.88 -8.66
CA GLY A 73 -3.15 -0.07 -9.29
C GLY A 73 -3.09 0.00 -10.80
N GLY A 74 -4.12 -0.53 -11.45
CA GLY A 74 -4.23 -0.51 -12.91
C GLY A 74 -4.20 -1.91 -13.51
N LYS A 75 -4.34 -1.94 -14.84
CA LYS A 75 -4.46 -3.19 -15.60
C LYS A 75 -3.07 -3.76 -15.90
N PRO A 76 -2.96 -5.04 -16.28
CA PRO A 76 -1.71 -5.59 -16.79
C PRO A 76 -1.13 -4.69 -17.89
N LYS A 77 0.16 -4.32 -17.76
CA LYS A 77 0.88 -3.39 -18.66
C LYS A 77 0.34 -1.95 -18.68
N HIS A 78 -0.46 -1.57 -17.69
CA HIS A 78 -1.03 -0.23 -17.55
C HIS A 78 -1.17 0.17 -16.06
N SER A 79 -0.08 0.08 -15.29
CA SER A 79 -0.03 0.46 -13.87
C SER A 79 0.03 1.98 -13.67
N LEU A 80 -0.78 2.51 -12.77
CA LEU A 80 -0.88 3.93 -12.47
C LEU A 80 -0.69 4.17 -10.96
N TYR A 81 -0.23 5.36 -10.61
CA TYR A 81 -0.15 5.83 -9.23
C TYR A 81 -1.15 6.98 -9.02
N PHE A 82 -2.21 6.73 -8.27
CA PHE A 82 -3.26 7.70 -7.97
C PHE A 82 -2.90 8.48 -6.71
N VAL A 83 -2.76 9.79 -6.86
CA VAL A 83 -2.26 10.69 -5.79
C VAL A 83 -3.38 11.43 -5.06
N GLY A 84 -4.61 11.38 -5.58
CA GLY A 84 -5.73 12.10 -5.02
C GLY A 84 -6.92 12.10 -5.99
N TYR A 85 -7.84 13.03 -5.79
CA TYR A 85 -9.02 13.13 -6.64
C TYR A 85 -9.51 14.58 -6.74
N GLN A 86 -10.32 14.84 -7.77
CA GLN A 86 -11.09 16.05 -7.96
C GLN A 86 -12.47 15.65 -8.48
N ASP A 87 -13.54 16.06 -7.79
CA ASP A 87 -14.91 15.66 -8.09
C ASP A 87 -15.02 14.13 -8.22
N ASP A 88 -15.44 13.62 -9.37
CA ASP A 88 -15.54 12.18 -9.66
C ASP A 88 -14.36 11.63 -10.49
N PHE A 89 -13.21 12.32 -10.43
CA PHE A 89 -12.00 11.92 -11.13
C PHE A 89 -10.84 11.68 -10.18
N LEU A 90 -10.17 10.55 -10.33
CA LEU A 90 -8.87 10.28 -9.73
C LEU A 90 -7.78 11.04 -10.49
N LEU A 91 -6.87 11.66 -9.74
CA LEU A 91 -5.65 12.28 -10.25
C LEU A 91 -4.51 11.26 -10.16
N TYR A 92 -3.72 11.11 -11.23
CA TYR A 92 -2.69 10.07 -11.30
C TYR A 92 -1.43 10.46 -12.06
N LEU A 93 -0.35 9.77 -11.70
CA LEU A 93 0.93 9.73 -12.40
C LEU A 93 1.02 8.45 -13.24
N ASP A 94 1.55 8.59 -14.45
CA ASP A 94 1.59 7.54 -15.46
C ASP A 94 3.05 7.23 -15.82
N PRO A 95 3.58 6.04 -15.48
CA PRO A 95 4.97 5.67 -15.76
C PRO A 95 5.19 5.22 -17.21
N HIS A 96 4.17 5.12 -18.06
CA HIS A 96 4.30 4.57 -19.44
C HIS A 96 4.84 5.59 -20.43
N TYR A 97 5.89 6.31 -20.04
CA TYR A 97 6.66 7.17 -20.88
C TYR A 97 8.15 6.81 -20.75
N CYS A 98 8.73 6.30 -21.83
CA CYS A 98 10.15 5.97 -21.85
C CYS A 98 10.99 7.25 -21.89
N GLN A 99 11.88 7.40 -20.91
CA GLN A 99 12.79 8.54 -20.79
C GLN A 99 14.25 8.10 -21.02
N PRO A 100 15.13 9.01 -21.46
CA PRO A 100 16.57 8.75 -21.43
C PRO A 100 17.05 8.40 -20.02
N PHE A 101 18.03 7.50 -19.92
CA PHE A 101 18.66 7.17 -18.64
C PHE A 101 19.38 8.39 -18.05
N VAL A 102 19.15 8.63 -16.75
CA VAL A 102 19.87 9.63 -15.97
C VAL A 102 20.80 8.91 -14.99
N ASP A 103 22.09 9.25 -15.06
CA ASP A 103 23.11 8.71 -14.15
C ASP A 103 23.05 9.44 -12.80
N THR A 104 22.39 8.81 -11.82
CA THR A 104 22.19 9.34 -10.47
C THR A 104 23.42 9.21 -9.56
N THR A 105 24.53 8.65 -10.05
CA THR A 105 25.80 8.57 -9.29
C THR A 105 26.60 9.87 -9.35
N LYS A 106 26.28 10.76 -10.30
CA LYS A 106 26.93 12.06 -10.44
C LYS A 106 26.37 13.06 -9.44
N GLU A 107 27.24 13.90 -8.88
CA GLU A 107 26.80 15.08 -8.15
C GLU A 107 25.96 15.99 -9.06
N ASN A 108 24.84 16.52 -8.54
CA ASN A 108 23.93 17.43 -9.25
C ASN A 108 23.38 16.86 -10.58
N PHE A 109 23.01 15.58 -10.62
CA PHE A 109 22.31 15.01 -11.77
C PHE A 109 20.98 15.74 -12.04
N PRO A 110 20.54 15.83 -13.31
CA PRO A 110 19.27 16.50 -13.66
C PRO A 110 18.08 15.76 -13.03
N VAL A 111 17.24 16.49 -12.30
CA VAL A 111 16.07 15.92 -11.60
C VAL A 111 14.77 16.15 -12.36
N GLU A 112 14.78 16.96 -13.42
CA GLU A 112 13.59 17.45 -14.11
C GLU A 112 12.71 16.31 -14.65
N THR A 113 13.34 15.21 -15.10
CA THR A 113 12.67 14.01 -15.63
C THR A 113 11.94 13.18 -14.57
N PHE A 114 12.22 13.41 -13.29
CA PHE A 114 11.57 12.74 -12.16
C PHE A 114 10.36 13.52 -11.62
N HIS A 115 10.10 14.72 -12.16
CA HIS A 115 8.95 15.54 -11.79
C HIS A 115 7.89 15.55 -12.90
N CYS A 116 6.66 15.19 -12.55
CA CYS A 116 5.53 15.27 -13.47
C CYS A 116 4.86 16.64 -13.38
N ASN A 117 4.96 17.45 -14.44
CA ASN A 117 4.33 18.78 -14.50
C ASN A 117 2.84 18.74 -14.89
N TYR A 118 2.35 17.58 -15.35
CA TYR A 118 1.01 17.44 -15.91
C TYR A 118 0.35 16.15 -15.38
N PRO A 119 -0.19 16.17 -14.14
CA PRO A 119 -0.94 15.05 -13.62
C PRO A 119 -2.17 14.79 -14.51
N ARG A 120 -2.50 13.52 -14.71
CA ARG A 120 -3.63 13.10 -15.54
C ARG A 120 -4.84 12.81 -14.66
N LYS A 121 -6.03 12.79 -15.26
CA LYS A 121 -7.29 12.47 -14.57
C LYS A 121 -8.04 11.33 -15.24
N THR A 122 -8.68 10.48 -14.45
CA THR A 122 -9.55 9.40 -14.93
C THR A 122 -10.75 9.21 -14.02
N SER A 123 -11.87 8.72 -14.55
CA SER A 123 -13.05 8.41 -13.72
C SER A 123 -12.73 7.31 -12.72
N PHE A 124 -13.30 7.38 -11.50
CA PHE A 124 -13.24 6.27 -10.53
C PHE A 124 -13.68 4.94 -11.13
N THR A 125 -14.68 4.94 -12.02
CA THR A 125 -15.19 3.72 -12.67
C THR A 125 -14.20 3.03 -13.59
N LYS A 126 -13.10 3.70 -13.96
CA LYS A 126 -12.01 3.13 -14.77
C LYS A 126 -10.87 2.56 -13.93
N LEU A 127 -10.89 2.75 -12.60
CA LEU A 127 -9.94 2.13 -11.70
C LEU A 127 -10.02 0.60 -11.85
N ASP A 128 -8.88 -0.07 -11.89
CA ASP A 128 -8.89 -1.54 -11.84
C ASP A 128 -9.37 -1.97 -10.44
N PRO A 129 -10.28 -2.95 -10.32
CA PRO A 129 -10.72 -3.44 -9.01
C PRO A 129 -9.58 -3.90 -8.12
N SER A 130 -8.47 -4.38 -8.70
CA SER A 130 -7.27 -4.74 -7.97
C SER A 130 -6.36 -3.52 -7.80
N CYS A 131 -6.22 -3.04 -6.58
CA CYS A 131 -5.34 -1.92 -6.25
C CYS A 131 -4.82 -2.04 -4.81
N THR A 132 -3.81 -1.25 -4.46
CA THR A 132 -3.24 -1.20 -3.11
C THR A 132 -3.21 0.26 -2.66
N ILE A 133 -3.83 0.54 -1.52
CA ILE A 133 -3.71 1.86 -0.88
C ILE A 133 -2.53 1.86 0.09
N GLY A 134 -1.81 2.97 0.15
CA GLY A 134 -0.68 3.15 1.05
C GLY A 134 -0.95 4.20 2.13
N PHE A 135 -0.42 3.95 3.32
CA PHE A 135 -0.35 4.93 4.41
C PHE A 135 1.09 5.05 4.92
N TYR A 136 1.53 6.26 5.23
CA TYR A 136 2.82 6.53 5.86
C TYR A 136 2.61 7.08 7.26
N VAL A 137 3.33 6.50 8.22
CA VAL A 137 3.28 6.88 9.64
C VAL A 137 4.70 6.97 10.19
N ARG A 138 5.10 8.18 10.57
CA ARG A 138 6.46 8.51 11.02
C ARG A 138 6.69 8.11 12.47
N HIS A 139 5.69 8.30 13.33
CA HIS A 139 5.78 8.00 14.76
C HIS A 139 4.49 7.38 15.29
N ARG A 140 4.58 6.80 16.49
CA ARG A 140 3.48 6.07 17.12
C ARG A 140 2.17 6.85 17.19
N MET A 141 2.21 8.12 17.59
CA MET A 141 0.99 8.93 17.70
C MET A 141 0.26 9.09 16.36
N GLU A 142 0.98 9.21 15.23
CA GLU A 142 0.35 9.26 13.90
C GLU A 142 -0.31 7.91 13.58
N PHE A 143 0.31 6.79 13.96
CA PHE A 143 -0.30 5.48 13.78
C PHE A 143 -1.58 5.31 14.62
N GLU A 144 -1.58 5.75 15.87
CA GLU A 144 -2.78 5.73 16.71
C GLU A 144 -3.91 6.60 16.13
N HIS A 145 -3.59 7.81 15.63
CA HIS A 145 -4.56 8.66 14.94
C HIS A 145 -5.08 8.02 13.64
N LEU A 146 -4.19 7.49 12.80
CA LEU A 146 -4.57 6.78 11.58
C LEU A 146 -5.54 5.63 11.88
N CYS A 147 -5.29 4.83 12.93
CA CYS A 147 -6.21 3.75 13.31
C CYS A 147 -7.61 4.28 13.66
N LEU A 148 -7.71 5.38 14.39
CA LEU A 148 -9.00 5.98 14.74
C LEU A 148 -9.76 6.45 13.49
N ASP A 149 -9.08 7.18 12.61
CA ASP A 149 -9.66 7.68 11.36
C ASP A 149 -10.12 6.53 10.45
N LEU A 150 -9.28 5.50 10.28
CA LEU A 150 -9.61 4.32 9.49
C LEU A 150 -10.82 3.57 10.05
N ILE A 151 -10.86 3.33 11.37
CA ILE A 151 -12.00 2.64 12.00
C ILE A 151 -13.28 3.44 11.77
N GLN A 152 -13.24 4.77 11.90
CA GLN A 152 -14.40 5.61 11.68
C GLN A 152 -14.88 5.56 10.22
N ILE A 153 -13.97 5.76 9.25
CA ILE A 153 -14.29 5.77 7.82
C ILE A 153 -14.83 4.40 7.37
N LEU A 154 -14.15 3.32 7.74
CA LEU A 154 -14.52 1.96 7.33
C LEU A 154 -15.84 1.51 7.95
N ASN A 155 -16.12 1.86 9.21
CA ASN A 155 -17.41 1.56 9.84
C ASN A 155 -18.57 2.34 9.20
N TYR A 156 -18.35 3.61 8.86
CA TYR A 156 -19.36 4.41 8.15
C TYR A 156 -19.66 3.82 6.77
N ALA A 157 -18.62 3.42 6.03
CA ALA A 157 -18.76 2.77 4.74
C ALA A 157 -19.48 1.41 4.87
N ALA A 158 -19.09 0.58 5.83
CA ALA A 158 -19.72 -0.73 6.07
C ALA A 158 -21.20 -0.63 6.49
N ALA A 159 -21.64 0.49 7.08
CA ALA A 159 -23.05 0.73 7.36
C ALA A 159 -23.88 1.01 6.08
N LYS A 160 -23.24 1.53 5.02
CA LYS A 160 -23.86 1.84 3.73
C LYS A 160 -23.65 0.76 2.67
N GLU A 161 -22.52 0.07 2.76
CA GLU A 161 -22.01 -0.88 1.78
C GLU A 161 -22.08 -2.30 2.34
N LYS A 162 -22.33 -3.29 1.48
CA LYS A 162 -22.51 -4.67 1.94
C LYS A 162 -21.18 -5.37 2.31
N TYR A 163 -20.04 -4.81 1.90
CA TYR A 163 -18.72 -5.42 2.06
C TYR A 163 -17.65 -4.34 2.34
N PRO A 164 -16.86 -4.44 3.41
CA PRO A 164 -15.78 -3.49 3.69
C PRO A 164 -14.58 -3.69 2.74
N MET A 165 -13.84 -2.60 2.45
CA MET A 165 -12.63 -2.67 1.63
C MET A 165 -11.46 -3.36 2.33
N PHE A 166 -11.32 -3.12 3.64
CA PHE A 166 -10.39 -3.77 4.57
C PHE A 166 -10.84 -3.48 6.01
N SER A 167 -10.18 -4.09 7.00
CA SER A 167 -10.45 -3.87 8.42
C SER A 167 -9.17 -3.55 9.19
N VAL A 168 -9.30 -2.76 10.26
CA VAL A 168 -8.24 -2.54 11.25
C VAL A 168 -8.67 -3.19 12.56
N VAL A 169 -7.84 -4.07 13.12
CA VAL A 169 -8.17 -4.84 14.32
C VAL A 169 -7.03 -4.83 15.33
N GLU A 170 -7.38 -5.04 16.60
CA GLU A 170 -6.39 -5.26 17.66
C GLU A 170 -5.71 -6.64 17.52
N GLY A 171 -4.59 -6.83 18.22
CA GLY A 171 -3.86 -8.11 18.24
C GLY A 171 -2.91 -8.29 17.06
N CYS A 172 -2.45 -9.53 16.89
CA CYS A 172 -1.46 -9.93 15.87
C CYS A 172 -2.06 -11.03 14.97
N ALA A 173 -1.62 -11.14 13.71
CA ALA A 173 -2.12 -12.18 12.80
C ALA A 173 -1.96 -13.62 13.34
N GLN A 174 -0.92 -13.87 14.15
CA GLN A 174 -0.66 -15.19 14.75
C GLN A 174 -1.76 -15.65 15.71
N GLU A 175 -2.42 -14.71 16.40
CA GLU A 175 -3.49 -15.03 17.35
C GLU A 175 -4.73 -15.63 16.65
N TYR A 176 -4.83 -15.43 15.33
CA TYR A 176 -5.94 -15.87 14.49
C TYR A 176 -5.57 -17.02 13.53
N GLY A 177 -4.34 -17.56 13.60
CA GLY A 177 -3.94 -18.77 12.85
C GLY A 177 -3.77 -18.60 11.33
N LEU A 178 -3.46 -17.40 10.84
CA LEU A 178 -3.46 -17.06 9.41
C LEU A 178 -2.08 -17.11 8.71
N GLU A 179 -1.05 -17.71 9.33
CA GLU A 179 0.32 -17.67 8.80
C GLU A 179 0.49 -18.37 7.43
N GLU A 180 -0.33 -19.38 7.11
CA GLU A 180 -0.13 -20.20 5.90
C GLU A 180 -0.38 -19.47 4.57
N MET A 181 -1.07 -18.32 4.54
CA MET A 181 -1.40 -17.66 3.26
C MET A 181 -0.42 -16.56 2.82
N CYS A 182 0.24 -15.87 3.76
CA CYS A 182 1.15 -14.76 3.42
C CYS A 182 2.53 -15.23 2.93
N ALA A 183 3.02 -16.37 3.41
CA ALA A 183 4.33 -16.91 3.03
C ALA A 183 4.36 -17.48 1.58
N HIS A 184 3.24 -18.03 1.11
CA HIS A 184 3.17 -18.63 -0.23
C HIS A 184 3.04 -17.60 -1.37
N SER A 185 2.38 -16.47 -1.12
CA SER A 185 2.29 -15.34 -2.06
C SER A 185 3.67 -14.72 -2.33
N ALA A 186 4.44 -14.46 -1.26
CA ALA A 186 5.79 -13.91 -1.38
C ALA A 186 6.78 -14.86 -2.09
N GLN A 187 6.59 -16.19 -1.98
CA GLN A 187 7.44 -17.17 -2.64
C GLN A 187 7.08 -17.42 -4.11
N GLN A 188 5.81 -17.28 -4.50
CA GLN A 188 5.39 -17.49 -5.89
C GLN A 188 5.75 -16.32 -6.83
N THR A 189 5.92 -15.10 -6.32
CA THR A 189 6.33 -13.94 -7.15
C THR A 189 7.85 -13.87 -7.39
N MET A 190 8.66 -14.77 -6.80
CA MET A 190 10.13 -14.78 -6.95
C MET A 190 10.69 -15.92 -7.82
N GLN A 191 9.87 -16.66 -8.57
CA GLN A 191 10.37 -17.61 -9.57
C GLN A 191 10.29 -17.04 -10.99
N VAL A 192 11.09 -16.02 -11.26
CA VAL A 192 11.55 -15.75 -12.62
C VAL A 192 12.59 -16.82 -12.94
N GLN A 193 12.34 -17.60 -13.99
CA GLN A 193 13.24 -18.64 -14.51
C GLN A 193 14.65 -18.07 -14.74
N GLN A 194 15.60 -18.41 -13.85
CA GLN A 194 17.01 -18.20 -14.10
C GLN A 194 17.58 -19.45 -14.76
N HIS A 195 17.68 -19.40 -16.10
CA HIS A 195 18.53 -20.32 -16.82
C HIS A 195 19.98 -19.80 -16.75
N SER A 196 20.87 -20.61 -16.16
CA SER A 196 22.33 -20.63 -16.30
C SER A 196 23.16 -19.37 -15.94
N GLN A 197 23.86 -19.36 -14.80
CA GLN A 197 25.25 -19.80 -14.65
C GLN A 197 25.77 -19.50 -13.22
N ARG A 198 26.49 -20.47 -12.64
CA ARG A 198 27.09 -20.40 -11.30
C ARG A 198 28.23 -19.38 -11.26
N HIS A 199 28.17 -18.39 -10.38
CA HIS A 199 29.35 -17.88 -9.66
C HIS A 199 28.95 -17.39 -8.26
N ARG A 200 29.76 -17.79 -7.28
CA ARG A 200 29.59 -17.59 -5.83
C ARG A 200 30.44 -16.40 -5.43
N ILE A 201 29.88 -15.32 -4.84
CA ILE A 201 30.59 -14.35 -3.96
C ILE A 201 29.59 -13.48 -3.15
N LYS A 202 29.93 -13.37 -1.85
CA LYS A 202 29.59 -12.46 -0.74
C LYS A 202 28.24 -11.71 -0.62
N LYS A 203 27.66 -11.90 0.58
CA LYS A 203 26.65 -11.08 1.29
C LYS A 203 27.00 -9.58 1.24
N SER A 204 26.09 -8.74 0.72
CA SER A 204 26.11 -7.29 0.87
C SER A 204 24.89 -6.80 1.69
N SER A 205 25.10 -5.67 2.35
CA SER A 205 24.28 -5.03 3.38
C SER A 205 22.89 -4.60 2.90
N ALA A 206 21.90 -4.63 3.78
CA ALA A 206 20.49 -4.32 3.52
C ALA A 206 20.19 -2.80 3.51
N GLU A 207 21.06 -2.02 2.88
CA GLU A 207 20.90 -0.56 2.74
C GLU A 207 21.06 -0.17 1.26
N GLU A 208 20.09 -0.54 0.44
CA GLU A 208 19.83 0.18 -0.81
C GLU A 208 18.44 -0.21 -1.35
N PHE A 209 17.42 0.54 -0.94
CA PHE A 209 16.19 0.63 -1.73
C PHE A 209 16.02 2.09 -2.09
N VAL A 210 16.43 2.43 -3.31
CA VAL A 210 15.92 3.62 -4.00
C VAL A 210 14.61 3.18 -4.65
N VAL A 211 13.50 3.66 -4.10
CA VAL A 211 12.19 3.55 -4.76
C VAL A 211 12.13 4.70 -5.77
N LEU A 212 12.05 4.35 -7.05
CA LEU A 212 11.81 5.28 -8.15
C LEU A 212 10.33 5.70 -8.18
#